data_AF-A0A5C6ZDK5-F1
#
_entry.id   AF-A0A5C6ZDK5-F1
#
_cell.length_a   1.000
_cell.length_b   1.000
_cell.length_c   1.000
_cell.angle_alpha   90.00
_cell.angle_beta   90.00
_cell.angle_gamma   90.00
#
_symmetry.space_group_name_H-M   'P 1'
#
loop_
_entity.id
_entity.type
_entity.pdbx_description
1 polymer ?
#
loop_
_entity_poly.entity_id
_entity_poly.type
_entity_poly.pdbx_seq_one_letter_code
_entity_poly.pdbx_strand_id
1 'polypeptide(L)'
;MNLKFVFELLGLANIFTDRIEITSAGGLPEGLSKQEFFEGFSIPRNKELMRIFKDLELVKQLGSGIPRILEHYGKEGFSFSDNFLRMTLIAKEVTDEPTVKADDKEGGHITDLVIDAIAELTHRQKEILKLTNAKSRISRSGIGEVILSNESAIQKHLNNLKEAGFLKRKGGTRGYWQINLENK
;
A
#
# COMPACT_ATOMS: atom_id res chain seq x y z
N MET A 1 0.68 46.34 15.92
CA MET A 1 -0.67 45.87 15.54
C MET A 1 -0.52 45.04 14.27
N ASN A 2 -0.23 43.75 14.42
CA ASN A 2 -0.04 42.87 13.26
C ASN A 2 -1.42 42.34 12.86
N LEU A 3 -1.95 42.88 11.76
CA LEU A 3 -3.10 42.31 11.08
C LEU A 3 -2.74 40.90 10.64
N LYS A 4 -3.24 39.90 11.35
CA LYS A 4 -3.21 38.51 10.93
C LYS A 4 -4.39 38.33 9.97
N PHE A 5 -4.15 38.51 8.67
CA PHE A 5 -5.10 38.11 7.64
C PHE A 5 -5.34 36.60 7.77
N VAL A 6 -6.60 36.25 8.01
CA VAL A 6 -7.10 34.87 7.95
C VAL A 6 -7.07 34.47 6.47
N PHE A 7 -6.19 33.52 6.12
CA PHE A 7 -6.23 32.85 4.83
C PHE A 7 -6.83 31.45 5.00
N GLU A 8 -7.87 31.20 4.21
CA GLU A 8 -8.61 29.97 4.07
C GLU A 8 -7.73 28.81 3.58
N LEU A 9 -7.98 27.59 4.09
CA LEU A 9 -7.82 26.28 3.43
C LEU A 9 -6.53 26.00 2.62
N LEU A 10 -5.36 26.47 3.04
CA LEU A 10 -4.10 25.99 2.48
C LEU A 10 -3.50 24.88 3.35
N GLY A 11 -3.38 23.70 2.77
CA GLY A 11 -2.47 22.69 3.30
C GLY A 11 -1.07 23.29 3.32
N LEU A 12 -0.44 23.34 4.48
CA LEU A 12 0.92 23.86 4.65
C LEU A 12 1.90 22.70 4.50
N ALA A 13 2.78 22.77 3.52
CA ALA A 13 3.92 21.85 3.38
C ALA A 13 5.21 22.56 3.81
N ASN A 14 5.84 22.08 4.89
CA ASN A 14 7.16 22.52 5.33
C ASN A 14 8.19 21.48 4.94
N ILE A 15 9.28 21.91 4.29
CA ILE A 15 10.37 21.03 3.85
C ILE A 15 11.58 21.34 4.71
N PHE A 16 12.12 20.30 5.35
CA PHE A 16 13.35 20.33 6.13
C PHE A 16 14.39 19.44 5.49
N THR A 17 15.63 19.49 5.97
CA THR A 17 16.72 18.64 5.46
C THR A 17 16.44 17.14 5.69
N ASP A 18 15.74 16.81 6.77
CA ASP A 18 15.51 15.45 7.27
C ASP A 18 14.04 15.00 7.16
N ARG A 19 13.10 15.87 6.82
CA ARG A 19 11.67 15.54 6.79
C ARG A 19 10.83 16.51 5.96
N ILE A 20 9.64 16.05 5.58
CA ILE A 20 8.55 16.87 5.04
C ILE A 20 7.38 16.83 6.02
N GLU A 21 6.84 18.00 6.39
CA GLU A 21 5.63 18.10 7.20
C GLU A 21 4.48 18.65 6.35
N ILE A 22 3.37 17.92 6.28
CA ILE A 22 2.14 18.34 5.61
C ILE A 22 1.07 18.55 6.68
N THR A 23 0.59 19.78 6.83
CA THR A 23 -0.47 20.13 7.79
C THR A 23 -1.71 20.58 7.04
N SER A 24 -2.82 19.88 7.23
CA SER A 24 -4.14 20.31 6.76
C SER A 24 -4.94 20.95 7.90
N ALA A 25 -5.69 21.99 7.57
CA ALA A 25 -6.66 22.59 8.49
C ALA A 25 -7.85 21.64 8.71
N GLY A 26 -8.32 21.59 9.96
CA GLY A 26 -9.36 20.68 10.45
C GLY A 26 -8.81 19.33 10.92
N GLY A 27 -9.52 18.72 11.88
CA GLY A 27 -9.24 17.37 12.38
C GLY A 27 -9.76 16.25 11.49
N LEU A 28 -10.06 15.10 12.08
CA LEU A 28 -10.74 14.02 11.37
C LEU A 28 -12.19 14.41 11.02
N PRO A 29 -12.76 13.90 9.91
CA PRO A 29 -14.18 14.04 9.62
C PRO A 29 -15.03 13.49 10.77
N GLU A 30 -16.21 14.07 10.97
CA GLU A 30 -17.17 13.52 11.91
C GLU A 30 -17.52 12.07 11.55
N GLY A 31 -17.57 11.20 12.55
CA GLY A 31 -17.80 9.76 12.37
C GLY A 31 -16.60 8.96 11.86
N LEU A 32 -15.40 9.56 11.79
CA LEU A 32 -14.16 8.82 11.52
C LEU A 32 -13.23 8.87 12.74
N SER A 33 -13.03 7.72 13.39
CA SER A 33 -12.06 7.59 14.47
C SER A 33 -10.62 7.51 13.95
N LYS A 34 -9.64 7.75 14.84
CA LYS A 34 -8.21 7.58 14.51
C LYS A 34 -7.88 6.13 14.13
N GLN A 35 -8.53 5.17 14.78
CA GLN A 35 -8.33 3.75 14.47
C GLN A 35 -8.81 3.44 13.06
N GLU A 36 -10.04 3.82 12.72
CA GLU A 36 -10.63 3.64 11.40
C GLU A 36 -9.82 4.36 10.31
N PHE A 37 -9.33 5.57 10.59
CA PHE A 37 -8.42 6.30 9.70
C PHE A 37 -7.18 5.46 9.34
N PHE A 38 -6.53 4.85 10.35
CA PHE A 38 -5.36 4.00 10.13
C PHE A 38 -5.68 2.65 9.48
N GLU A 39 -6.88 2.12 9.69
CA GLU A 39 -7.39 0.93 8.99
C GLU A 39 -7.75 1.21 7.52
N GLY A 40 -7.66 2.47 7.11
CA GLY A 40 -7.94 2.89 5.73
C GLY A 40 -9.42 3.19 5.48
N PHE A 41 -10.25 3.34 6.50
CA PHE A 41 -11.59 3.89 6.28
C PHE A 41 -11.50 5.34 5.82
N SER A 42 -12.30 5.69 4.82
CA SER A 42 -12.25 7.01 4.21
C SER A 42 -13.66 7.58 4.09
N ILE A 43 -13.87 8.73 4.74
CA ILE A 43 -15.09 9.53 4.64
C ILE A 43 -14.72 10.84 3.93
N PRO A 44 -15.02 10.98 2.62
CA PRO A 44 -14.84 12.22 1.89
C PRO A 44 -15.59 13.38 2.55
N ARG A 45 -14.86 14.44 2.95
CA ARG A 45 -15.50 15.70 3.38
C ARG A 45 -16.26 16.36 2.23
N ASN A 46 -15.70 16.30 1.02
CA ASN A 46 -16.34 16.80 -0.19
C ASN A 46 -16.41 15.68 -1.24
N LYS A 47 -17.61 15.16 -1.49
CA LYS A 47 -17.85 14.06 -2.42
C LYS A 47 -17.63 14.45 -3.89
N GLU A 48 -17.90 15.70 -4.25
CA GLU A 48 -17.71 16.20 -5.62
C GLU A 48 -16.22 16.32 -5.96
N LEU A 49 -15.40 16.85 -5.05
CA LEU A 49 -13.94 16.88 -5.25
C LEU A 49 -13.36 15.46 -5.37
N MET A 50 -13.82 14.52 -4.55
CA MET A 50 -13.39 13.13 -4.67
C MET A 50 -13.82 12.48 -5.98
N ARG A 51 -15.00 12.82 -6.52
CA ARG A 51 -15.45 12.37 -7.83
C ARG A 51 -14.53 12.91 -8.93
N ILE A 52 -14.25 14.21 -8.92
CA ILE A 52 -13.34 14.84 -9.90
C ILE A 52 -11.95 14.19 -9.84
N PHE A 53 -11.38 13.99 -8.64
CA PHE A 53 -10.06 13.38 -8.49
C PHE A 53 -10.05 11.92 -8.95
N LYS A 54 -11.15 11.19 -8.75
CA LYS A 54 -11.31 9.82 -9.25
C LYS A 54 -11.41 9.80 -10.78
N ASP A 55 -12.20 10.69 -11.36
CA ASP A 55 -12.38 10.80 -12.81
C ASP A 55 -11.09 11.22 -13.53
N LEU A 56 -10.24 12.01 -12.85
CA LEU A 56 -8.90 12.37 -13.31
C LEU A 56 -7.82 11.33 -12.99
N GLU A 57 -8.19 10.19 -12.41
CA GLU A 57 -7.27 9.12 -11.99
C GLU A 57 -6.15 9.57 -11.02
N LEU A 58 -6.35 10.69 -10.31
CA LEU A 58 -5.39 11.24 -9.35
C LEU A 58 -5.45 10.53 -7.98
N VAL A 59 -6.52 9.77 -7.74
CA VAL A 59 -6.70 8.95 -6.54
C VAL A 59 -7.02 7.51 -6.92
N LYS A 60 -6.48 6.55 -6.16
CA LYS A 60 -6.81 5.13 -6.32
C LYS A 60 -8.14 4.79 -5.62
N GLN A 61 -8.35 3.51 -5.31
CA GLN A 61 -9.43 3.07 -4.44
C GLN A 61 -9.41 3.84 -3.11
N LEU A 62 -10.57 4.37 -2.72
CA LEU A 62 -10.79 5.02 -1.44
C LEU A 62 -10.21 4.16 -0.31
N GLY A 63 -9.45 4.79 0.58
CA GLY A 63 -8.94 4.12 1.76
C GLY A 63 -7.59 3.41 1.61
N SER A 64 -7.09 3.21 0.39
CA SER A 64 -5.78 2.55 0.19
C SER A 64 -4.56 3.44 0.47
N GLY A 65 -4.75 4.76 0.61
CA GLY A 65 -3.66 5.73 0.76
C GLY A 65 -2.97 5.65 2.12
N ILE A 66 -3.73 5.73 3.21
CA ILE A 66 -3.18 5.70 4.57
C ILE A 66 -2.45 4.39 4.87
N PRO A 67 -3.01 3.20 4.58
CA PRO A 67 -2.29 1.94 4.76
C PRO A 67 -0.94 1.91 4.02
N ARG A 68 -0.86 2.42 2.78
CA ARG A 68 0.40 2.47 2.03
C ARG A 68 1.43 3.42 2.64
N ILE A 69 0.97 4.56 3.18
CA ILE A 69 1.85 5.47 3.92
C ILE A 69 2.38 4.74 5.16
N LEU A 70 1.49 4.02 5.87
CA LEU A 70 1.83 3.26 7.07
C LEU A 70 2.88 2.15 6.85
N GLU A 71 2.95 1.59 5.64
CA GLU A 71 3.97 0.61 5.27
C GLU A 71 5.40 1.19 5.35
N HIS A 72 5.56 2.50 5.13
CA HIS A 72 6.87 3.16 5.11
C HIS A 72 7.13 4.03 6.34
N TYR A 73 6.08 4.69 6.82
CA TYR A 73 6.09 5.65 7.91
C TYR A 73 5.13 5.16 8.98
N GLY A 74 5.57 4.97 10.22
CA GLY A 74 4.66 4.45 11.24
C GLY A 74 3.59 5.47 11.65
N LYS A 75 2.67 5.03 12.52
CA LYS A 75 1.55 5.84 13.02
C LYS A 75 2.02 7.10 13.76
N GLU A 76 3.23 7.08 14.29
CA GLU A 76 3.91 8.21 14.93
C GLU A 76 4.13 9.41 13.99
N GLY A 77 4.12 9.18 12.68
CA GLY A 77 4.17 10.25 11.68
C GLY A 77 2.90 11.10 11.61
N PHE A 78 1.85 10.78 12.38
CA PHE A 78 0.57 11.48 12.35
C PHE A 78 0.25 12.14 13.69
N SER A 79 -0.01 13.44 13.65
CA SER A 79 -0.51 14.22 14.79
C SER A 79 -1.92 14.73 14.51
N PHE A 80 -2.86 14.30 15.34
CA PHE A 80 -4.28 14.65 15.23
C PHE A 80 -4.69 15.64 16.32
N SER A 81 -5.42 16.67 15.93
CA SER A 81 -6.18 17.54 16.82
C SER A 81 -7.55 17.84 16.20
N ASP A 82 -8.40 18.55 16.92
CA ASP A 82 -9.70 18.99 16.40
C ASP A 82 -9.55 20.03 15.27
N ASN A 83 -8.43 20.78 15.29
CA ASN A 83 -8.21 21.94 14.43
C ASN A 83 -7.23 21.67 13.28
N PHE A 84 -6.41 20.62 13.36
CA PHE A 84 -5.45 20.26 12.33
C PHE A 84 -5.11 18.77 12.36
N LEU A 85 -4.77 18.27 11.18
CA LEU A 85 -4.08 17.01 10.97
C LEU A 85 -2.71 17.31 10.39
N ARG A 86 -1.66 16.81 11.05
CA ARG A 86 -0.28 16.91 10.56
C ARG A 86 0.26 15.52 10.27
N MET A 87 0.91 15.40 9.11
CA MET A 87 1.71 14.26 8.70
C MET A 87 3.17 14.68 8.61
N THR A 88 4.07 13.87 9.17
CA THR A 88 5.52 14.07 9.15
C THR A 88 6.18 12.87 8.46
N LEU A 89 6.77 13.11 7.30
CA LEU A 89 7.47 12.12 6.49
C LEU A 89 8.97 12.31 6.68
N ILE A 90 9.57 11.47 7.52
CA ILE A 90 11.01 11.52 7.80
C ILE A 90 11.77 10.87 6.63
N ALA A 91 12.77 11.56 6.10
CA ALA A 91 13.66 10.99 5.11
C ALA A 91 14.42 9.81 5.74
N LYS A 92 14.09 8.58 5.33
CA LYS A 92 14.94 7.44 5.63
C LYS A 92 16.17 7.56 4.75
N GLU A 93 17.36 7.52 5.36
CA GLU A 93 18.55 7.20 4.59
C GLU A 93 18.31 5.85 3.92
N VAL A 94 18.54 5.78 2.61
CA VAL A 94 18.47 4.52 1.86
C VAL A 94 19.66 3.69 2.32
N THR A 95 19.54 3.03 3.47
CA THR A 95 20.39 1.90 3.80
C THR A 95 19.86 0.73 2.98
N ASP A 96 20.66 0.23 2.04
CA ASP A 96 20.39 -0.94 1.18
C ASP A 96 20.23 -2.27 1.96
N GLU A 97 19.87 -2.22 3.25
CA GLU A 97 19.62 -3.40 4.07
C GLU A 97 18.11 -3.55 4.35
N PRO A 98 17.50 -4.66 3.91
CA PRO A 98 16.11 -4.94 4.23
C PRO A 98 16.03 -5.30 5.72
N THR A 99 15.51 -4.38 6.54
CA THR A 99 15.17 -4.72 7.94
C THR A 99 13.97 -5.65 7.94
N VAL A 100 14.25 -6.95 7.98
CA VAL A 100 13.29 -8.02 8.25
C VAL A 100 12.75 -7.83 9.66
N LYS A 101 11.50 -7.37 9.79
CA LYS A 101 10.71 -7.62 10.99
C LYS A 101 9.78 -8.78 10.68
N ALA A 102 10.23 -9.97 11.06
CA ALA A 102 9.39 -11.16 11.17
C ALA A 102 8.49 -10.97 12.39
N ASP A 103 7.22 -10.66 12.16
CA ASP A 103 6.18 -10.94 13.16
C ASP A 103 5.62 -12.32 12.86
N ASP A 104 5.89 -13.24 13.77
CA ASP A 104 5.44 -14.64 13.77
C ASP A 104 3.91 -14.72 13.87
N LYS A 105 3.22 -14.74 12.73
CA LYS A 105 1.88 -15.35 12.60
C LYS A 105 1.75 -16.05 11.25
N GLU A 106 1.44 -17.34 11.31
CA GLU A 106 1.21 -18.23 10.17
C GLU A 106 0.21 -17.62 9.17
N GLY A 107 0.73 -17.22 8.01
CA GLY A 107 -0.02 -16.55 6.95
C GLY A 107 0.65 -15.26 6.47
N GLY A 108 1.97 -15.30 6.26
CA GLY A 108 2.78 -14.13 5.91
C GLY A 108 2.30 -13.46 4.62
N HIS A 109 1.50 -12.40 4.79
CA HIS A 109 1.24 -11.44 3.73
C HIS A 109 2.51 -10.63 3.51
N ILE A 110 3.17 -10.87 2.39
CA ILE A 110 4.29 -10.05 1.93
C ILE A 110 3.71 -8.71 1.45
N THR A 111 4.31 -7.57 1.79
CA THR A 111 3.80 -6.28 1.30
C THR A 111 4.03 -6.15 -0.21
N ASP A 112 3.11 -5.49 -0.92
CA ASP A 112 3.21 -5.26 -2.37
C ASP A 112 4.51 -4.56 -2.78
N LEU A 113 5.11 -3.81 -1.86
CA LEU A 113 6.38 -3.10 -2.01
C LEU A 113 7.57 -4.06 -2.10
N VAL A 114 7.59 -5.11 -1.30
CA VAL A 114 8.63 -6.15 -1.38
C VAL A 114 8.56 -6.82 -2.75
N ILE A 115 7.33 -7.08 -3.24
CA ILE A 115 7.12 -7.65 -4.58
C ILE A 115 7.57 -6.67 -5.67
N ASP A 116 7.29 -5.38 -5.51
CA ASP A 116 7.66 -4.35 -6.48
C ASP A 116 9.18 -4.09 -6.52
N ALA A 117 9.89 -4.29 -5.42
CA ALA A 117 11.35 -4.13 -5.32
C ALA A 117 12.13 -5.26 -6.01
N ILE A 118 11.51 -6.42 -6.32
CA ILE A 118 12.20 -7.52 -6.98
C ILE A 118 12.50 -7.15 -8.44
N ALA A 119 13.75 -6.78 -8.73
CA ALA A 119 14.19 -6.38 -10.06
C ALA A 119 14.11 -7.52 -11.11
N GLU A 120 14.24 -8.77 -10.67
CA GLU A 120 14.22 -9.95 -11.53
C GLU A 120 12.83 -10.28 -12.12
N LEU A 121 11.75 -9.69 -11.58
CA LEU A 121 10.38 -9.99 -11.98
C LEU A 121 9.82 -8.94 -12.94
N THR A 122 9.20 -9.42 -14.01
CA THR A 122 8.42 -8.58 -14.92
C THR A 122 7.17 -8.02 -14.23
N HIS A 123 6.64 -6.92 -14.74
CA HIS A 123 5.41 -6.31 -14.22
C HIS A 123 4.25 -7.31 -14.10
N ARG A 124 4.05 -8.14 -15.13
CA ARG A 124 3.06 -9.25 -15.14
C ARG A 124 3.30 -10.27 -14.04
N GLN A 125 4.55 -10.66 -13.80
CA GLN A 125 4.89 -11.61 -12.74
C GLN A 125 4.66 -11.02 -11.35
N LYS A 126 4.93 -9.72 -11.17
CA LYS A 126 4.63 -8.99 -9.93
C LYS A 126 3.14 -8.97 -9.65
N GLU A 127 2.30 -8.66 -10.63
CA GLU A 127 0.84 -8.70 -10.48
C GLU A 127 0.31 -10.08 -10.07
N ILE A 128 0.81 -11.15 -10.73
CA ILE A 128 0.45 -12.53 -10.39
C ILE A 128 0.88 -12.87 -8.96
N LEU A 129 2.08 -12.43 -8.54
CA LEU A 129 2.59 -12.67 -7.20
C LEU A 129 1.76 -11.92 -6.14
N LYS A 130 1.36 -10.67 -6.40
CA LYS A 130 0.46 -9.89 -5.54
C LYS A 130 -0.90 -10.57 -5.36
N LEU A 131 -1.49 -11.07 -6.46
CA LEU A 131 -2.78 -11.77 -6.39
C LEU A 131 -2.67 -13.11 -5.64
N THR A 132 -1.56 -13.81 -5.80
CA THR A 132 -1.27 -15.05 -5.06
C THR A 132 -1.05 -14.77 -3.58
N ASN A 133 -0.42 -13.64 -3.24
CA ASN A 133 -0.23 -13.17 -1.87
C ASN A 133 -1.55 -12.79 -1.18
N ALA A 134 -2.41 -12.07 -1.91
CA ALA A 134 -3.72 -11.64 -1.40
C ALA A 134 -4.68 -12.82 -1.20
N LYS A 135 -4.60 -13.84 -2.07
CA LYS A 135 -5.45 -15.03 -2.04
C LYS A 135 -4.63 -16.27 -2.31
N SER A 136 -4.11 -16.90 -1.26
CA SER A 136 -3.27 -18.10 -1.34
C SER A 136 -3.90 -19.27 -2.13
N ARG A 137 -5.24 -19.36 -2.17
CA ARG A 137 -6.01 -20.38 -2.90
C ARG A 137 -6.60 -19.91 -4.24
N ILE A 138 -6.10 -18.83 -4.83
CA ILE A 138 -6.60 -18.37 -6.13
C ILE A 138 -6.35 -19.41 -7.23
N SER A 139 -7.37 -19.70 -8.03
CA SER A 139 -7.26 -20.61 -9.17
C SER A 139 -6.63 -19.92 -10.38
N ARG A 140 -6.10 -20.70 -11.32
CA ARG A 140 -5.55 -20.18 -12.58
C ARG A 140 -6.58 -19.38 -13.38
N SER A 141 -7.83 -19.88 -13.41
CA SER A 141 -8.97 -19.18 -14.01
C SER A 141 -9.25 -17.85 -13.30
N GLY A 142 -9.23 -17.82 -11.97
CA GLY A 142 -9.46 -16.61 -11.18
C GLY A 142 -8.36 -15.55 -11.35
N ILE A 143 -7.11 -15.95 -11.54
CA ILE A 143 -6.04 -15.00 -11.92
C ILE A 143 -6.30 -14.44 -13.33
N GLY A 144 -6.78 -15.27 -14.25
CA GLY A 144 -7.00 -14.88 -15.64
C GLY A 144 -8.16 -13.92 -15.83
N GLU A 145 -9.21 -14.03 -15.02
CA GLU A 145 -10.29 -13.06 -14.98
C GLU A 145 -9.81 -11.68 -14.50
N VAL A 146 -8.89 -11.63 -13.53
CA VAL A 146 -8.41 -10.37 -12.95
C VAL A 146 -7.38 -9.67 -13.84
N ILE A 147 -6.42 -10.42 -14.41
CA ILE A 147 -5.33 -9.86 -15.24
C ILE A 147 -5.69 -9.92 -16.75
N LEU A 148 -6.91 -10.37 -17.09
CA LEU A 148 -7.37 -10.54 -18.48
C LEU A 148 -6.35 -11.30 -19.34
N SER A 149 -5.89 -12.44 -18.83
CA SER A 149 -4.85 -13.26 -19.47
C SER A 149 -5.31 -14.70 -19.61
N ASN A 150 -4.87 -15.38 -20.67
CA ASN A 150 -5.24 -16.77 -20.90
C ASN A 150 -4.56 -17.71 -19.88
N GLU A 151 -5.21 -18.82 -19.57
CA GLU A 151 -4.73 -19.76 -18.54
C GLU A 151 -3.32 -20.31 -18.86
N SER A 152 -3.00 -20.51 -20.13
CA SER A 152 -1.69 -21.01 -20.58
C SER A 152 -0.56 -20.02 -20.26
N ALA A 153 -0.79 -18.72 -20.45
CA ALA A 153 0.17 -17.67 -20.13
C ALA A 153 0.38 -17.55 -18.61
N ILE A 154 -0.69 -17.65 -17.83
CA ILE A 154 -0.62 -17.63 -16.35
C ILE A 154 0.13 -18.84 -15.84
N GLN A 155 -0.14 -20.03 -16.41
CA GLN A 155 0.59 -21.25 -16.08
C GLN A 155 2.09 -21.09 -16.35
N LYS A 156 2.45 -20.46 -17.47
CA LYS A 156 3.85 -20.16 -17.80
C LYS A 156 4.48 -19.23 -16.77
N HIS A 157 3.82 -18.14 -16.40
CA HIS A 157 4.32 -17.22 -15.38
C HIS A 157 4.46 -17.86 -13.99
N LEU A 158 3.49 -18.68 -13.57
CA LEU A 158 3.55 -19.42 -12.30
C LEU A 158 4.70 -20.42 -12.28
N ASN A 159 4.96 -21.12 -13.39
CA ASN A 159 6.10 -22.02 -13.51
C ASN A 159 7.42 -21.25 -13.41
N ASN A 160 7.55 -20.12 -14.13
CA ASN A 160 8.74 -19.28 -14.04
C ASN A 160 8.98 -18.76 -12.61
N LEU A 161 7.91 -18.34 -11.92
CA LEU A 161 7.99 -17.88 -10.52
C LEU A 161 8.38 -19.01 -9.55
N LYS A 162 7.94 -20.24 -9.82
CA LYS A 162 8.35 -21.44 -9.07
C LYS A 162 9.83 -21.76 -9.31
N GLU A 163 10.27 -21.76 -10.57
CA GLU A 163 11.67 -22.04 -10.94
C GLU A 163 12.63 -20.99 -10.38
N ALA A 164 12.22 -19.72 -10.36
CA ALA A 164 12.97 -18.62 -9.77
C ALA A 164 12.96 -18.62 -8.23
N GLY A 165 12.27 -19.55 -7.59
CA GLY A 165 12.26 -19.76 -6.14
C GLY A 165 11.22 -18.94 -5.37
N PHE A 166 10.51 -18.02 -6.03
CA PHE A 166 9.53 -17.12 -5.39
C PHE A 166 8.23 -17.84 -4.98
N LEU A 167 7.90 -18.98 -5.59
CA LEU A 167 6.70 -19.76 -5.28
C LEU A 167 7.02 -21.22 -4.96
N LYS A 168 6.39 -21.75 -3.90
CA LYS A 168 6.41 -23.16 -3.54
C LYS A 168 5.00 -23.73 -3.53
N ARG A 169 4.79 -24.88 -4.18
CA ARG A 169 3.50 -25.58 -4.14
C ARG A 169 3.39 -26.35 -2.83
N LYS A 170 2.33 -26.10 -2.06
CA LYS A 170 1.99 -26.84 -0.83
C LYS A 170 0.72 -27.68 -1.06
N GLY A 171 0.78 -28.96 -0.74
CA GLY A 171 -0.31 -29.94 -0.96
C GLY A 171 -0.19 -30.72 -2.28
N GLY A 172 -1.07 -31.72 -2.45
CA GLY A 172 -1.10 -32.61 -3.63
C GLY A 172 -1.78 -31.99 -4.86
N THR A 173 -2.60 -32.77 -5.57
CA THR A 173 -3.27 -32.35 -6.83
C THR A 173 -4.09 -31.05 -6.68
N ARG A 174 -4.67 -30.82 -5.49
CA ARG A 174 -5.41 -29.60 -5.12
C ARG A 174 -4.63 -28.68 -4.18
N GLY A 175 -3.30 -28.69 -4.26
CA GLY A 175 -2.44 -27.82 -3.47
C GLY A 175 -2.59 -26.34 -3.83
N TYR A 176 -1.97 -25.47 -3.06
CA TYR A 176 -1.94 -24.02 -3.28
C TYR A 176 -0.51 -23.50 -3.41
N TRP A 177 -0.36 -22.27 -3.91
CA TRP A 177 0.94 -21.61 -4.03
C TRP A 177 1.22 -20.80 -2.77
N GLN A 178 2.36 -21.05 -2.13
CA GLN A 178 2.88 -20.28 -1.02
C GLN A 178 4.08 -19.48 -1.53
N ILE A 179 4.14 -18.19 -1.18
CA ILE A 179 5.27 -17.35 -1.53
C ILE A 179 6.44 -17.68 -0.63
N ASN A 180 7.63 -17.74 -1.21
CA ASN A 180 8.87 -17.99 -0.51
C ASN A 180 9.86 -16.88 -0.84
N LEU A 181 10.20 -16.05 0.14
CA LEU A 181 11.23 -15.01 0.03
C LEU A 181 12.44 -15.28 0.93
N GLU A 182 12.52 -16.44 1.58
CA GLU A 182 13.51 -16.70 2.64
C GLU A 182 14.97 -16.84 2.17
N ASN A 183 15.31 -16.62 0.89
CA ASN A 183 16.65 -16.88 0.36
C ASN A 183 17.12 -15.95 -0.78
N LYS A 184 16.62 -14.71 -0.87
CA LYS A 184 17.12 -13.72 -1.83
C LYS A 184 17.19 -12.33 -1.24
#